data_AF-A0A7V0V2S2-F1
#
_entry.id   AF-A0A7V0V2S2-F1
#
_cell.length_a   1.000
_cell.length_b   1.000
_cell.length_c   1.000
_cell.angle_alpha   90.00
_cell.angle_beta   90.00
_cell.angle_gamma   90.00
#
_symmetry.space_group_name_H-M   'P 1'
#
loop_
_entity.id
_entity.type
_entity.pdbx_description
1 polymer ?
#
loop_
_entity_poly.entity_id
_entity_poly.type
_entity_poly.pdbx_seq_one_letter_code
_entity_poly.pdbx_strand_id
1 'polypeptide(L)'
;MVGGSIPSGPASPHLSRGFAISPLAKPGEKAPAHPLREAVEGFLLTKRVAGCTEATLRCYSWWLGRLLAEAPIPTPLAVRSFFARLQERGLSPPRQHQAYRTLRAFFRWGVDTSVITEDPLRGLKMRTPKTLPDVPTEDELRAVLTACSQTLEGIRNRALWSTSLHPITRTSCGPFPCLEALPKCESRPTPNGGANRS
;
A
#
# COMPACT_ATOMS: atom_id res chain seq x y z
N MET A 1 8.65 40.57 -71.66
CA MET A 1 9.81 39.79 -71.17
C MET A 1 9.49 39.25 -69.78
N VAL A 2 9.84 38.00 -69.55
CA VAL A 2 9.51 37.14 -68.39
C VAL A 2 10.45 37.38 -67.21
N GLY A 3 9.96 37.07 -65.99
CA GLY A 3 10.75 36.69 -64.81
C GLY A 3 10.51 37.66 -63.64
N GLY A 4 9.92 37.32 -62.49
CA GLY A 4 9.79 36.04 -61.79
C GLY A 4 10.66 36.07 -60.54
N SER A 5 10.07 36.21 -59.34
CA SER A 5 10.58 35.76 -58.02
C SER A 5 9.57 36.06 -56.89
N ILE A 6 9.23 35.03 -56.13
CA ILE A 6 8.51 34.97 -54.83
C ILE A 6 9.56 34.41 -53.80
N PRO A 7 9.44 34.38 -52.44
CA PRO A 7 8.46 34.88 -51.43
C PRO A 7 9.09 35.60 -50.20
N SER A 8 8.27 36.08 -49.27
CA SER A 8 8.34 35.66 -47.84
C SER A 8 7.12 36.12 -47.05
N GLY A 9 6.52 35.20 -46.29
CA GLY A 9 5.20 35.31 -45.69
C GLY A 9 5.11 36.19 -44.44
N PRO A 10 3.89 36.48 -43.96
CA PRO A 10 3.69 37.29 -42.76
C PRO A 10 3.92 36.48 -41.48
N ALA A 11 4.72 37.06 -40.58
CA ALA A 11 4.86 36.61 -39.21
C ALA A 11 3.51 36.68 -38.48
N SER A 12 3.07 35.55 -37.93
CA SER A 12 1.89 35.49 -37.06
C SER A 12 2.25 35.99 -35.66
N PRO A 13 1.55 36.99 -35.09
CA PRO A 13 1.67 37.31 -33.67
C PRO A 13 0.93 36.24 -32.85
N HIS A 14 1.67 35.61 -31.93
CA HIS A 14 1.19 34.58 -31.03
C HIS A 14 0.10 35.16 -30.09
N LEU A 15 -1.15 34.76 -30.32
CA LEU A 15 -2.28 34.99 -29.40
C LEU A 15 -2.03 34.20 -28.11
N SER A 16 -1.55 34.88 -27.09
CA SER A 16 -1.48 34.36 -25.73
C SER A 16 -2.90 34.28 -25.17
N ARG A 17 -3.53 33.11 -25.31
CA ARG A 17 -4.84 32.80 -24.75
C ARG A 17 -4.71 32.70 -23.23
N GLY A 18 -4.81 33.84 -22.55
CA GLY A 18 -4.98 33.89 -21.11
C GLY A 18 -6.25 33.13 -20.73
N PHE A 19 -6.09 32.01 -20.02
CA PHE A 19 -7.21 31.32 -19.39
C PHE A 19 -7.63 32.18 -18.20
N ALA A 20 -8.66 32.99 -18.42
CA ALA A 20 -9.37 33.66 -17.34
C ALA A 20 -9.98 32.59 -16.43
N ILE A 21 -9.39 32.42 -15.24
CA ILE A 21 -9.99 31.63 -14.18
C ILE A 21 -11.10 32.50 -13.61
N SER A 22 -12.34 32.23 -14.01
CA SER A 22 -13.52 32.82 -13.37
C SER A 22 -13.51 32.53 -11.85
N PRO A 23 -13.84 33.49 -10.98
CA PRO A 23 -13.94 33.25 -9.56
C PRO A 23 -15.26 32.52 -9.26
N LEU A 24 -15.19 31.23 -8.91
CA LEU A 24 -16.36 30.42 -8.59
C LEU A 24 -16.83 30.71 -7.15
N ALA A 25 -17.98 31.40 -7.09
CA ALA A 25 -19.04 31.45 -6.10
C ALA A 25 -18.84 30.82 -4.70
N LYS A 26 -19.20 31.62 -3.68
CA LYS A 26 -19.31 31.30 -2.25
C LYS A 26 -20.25 30.10 -2.01
N PRO A 27 -19.90 29.14 -1.14
CA PRO A 27 -20.86 28.14 -0.70
C PRO A 27 -21.80 28.72 0.35
N GLY A 28 -23.09 28.68 0.03
CA GLY A 28 -24.20 29.04 0.89
C GLY A 28 -24.38 28.06 2.06
N GLU A 29 -24.54 28.66 3.22
CA GLU A 29 -25.39 28.29 4.35
C GLU A 29 -26.28 27.03 4.17
N LYS A 30 -25.74 25.89 4.58
CA LYS A 30 -26.49 24.91 5.37
C LYS A 30 -25.71 24.77 6.67
N ALA A 31 -26.35 24.95 7.82
CA ALA A 31 -25.73 24.65 9.11
C ALA A 31 -25.19 23.22 9.06
N PRO A 32 -23.85 23.01 8.94
CA PRO A 32 -23.37 21.76 8.37
C PRO A 32 -23.27 20.71 9.46
N ALA A 33 -23.61 19.47 9.09
CA ALA A 33 -23.25 18.32 9.89
C ALA A 33 -21.72 18.35 10.04
N HIS A 34 -21.22 18.60 11.25
CA HIS A 34 -19.78 18.66 11.63
C HIS A 34 -18.84 18.85 10.42
N PRO A 35 -18.39 20.07 10.07
CA PRO A 35 -17.68 20.36 8.82
C PRO A 35 -16.47 19.46 8.55
N LEU A 36 -15.88 18.89 9.61
CA LEU A 36 -14.81 17.91 9.52
C LEU A 36 -15.25 16.53 9.02
N ARG A 37 -16.47 16.07 9.35
CA ARG A 37 -17.03 14.79 8.88
C ARG A 37 -17.26 14.84 7.37
N GLU A 38 -17.88 15.91 6.87
CA GLU A 38 -18.07 16.14 5.44
C GLU A 38 -16.70 16.21 4.72
N ALA A 39 -15.70 16.85 5.32
CA ALA A 39 -14.34 16.85 4.80
C ALA A 39 -13.73 15.45 4.70
N VAL A 40 -13.94 14.58 5.70
CA VAL A 40 -13.48 13.19 5.68
C VAL A 40 -14.14 12.40 4.55
N GLU A 41 -15.44 12.56 4.35
CA GLU A 41 -16.17 11.90 3.26
C GLU A 41 -15.67 12.38 1.88
N GLY A 42 -15.49 13.69 1.71
CA GLY A 42 -14.91 14.27 0.50
C GLY A 42 -13.50 13.76 0.20
N PHE A 43 -12.66 13.60 1.23
CA PHE A 43 -11.33 13.02 1.08
C PHE A 43 -11.39 11.56 0.61
N LEU A 44 -12.25 10.74 1.22
CA LEU A 44 -12.40 9.33 0.86
C LEU A 44 -12.92 9.17 -0.57
N LEU A 45 -13.88 10.01 -0.99
CA LEU A 45 -14.35 10.07 -2.38
C LEU A 45 -13.23 10.44 -3.34
N THR A 46 -12.43 11.46 -3.00
CA THR A 46 -11.28 11.87 -3.81
C THR A 46 -10.29 10.72 -3.98
N LYS A 47 -9.99 9.97 -2.91
CA LYS A 47 -9.10 8.81 -2.97
C LYS A 47 -9.68 7.64 -3.76
N ARG A 48 -10.99 7.42 -3.68
CA ARG A 48 -11.69 6.40 -4.47
C ARG A 48 -11.64 6.72 -5.96
N VAL A 49 -11.93 7.96 -6.34
CA VAL A 49 -11.83 8.43 -7.74
C VAL A 49 -10.40 8.33 -8.27
N ALA A 50 -9.40 8.60 -7.42
CA ALA A 50 -7.98 8.44 -7.76
C ALA A 50 -7.52 6.97 -7.93
N GLY A 51 -8.42 5.99 -7.77
CA GLY A 51 -8.11 4.56 -7.97
C GLY A 51 -7.38 3.89 -6.80
N CYS A 52 -7.50 4.43 -5.57
CA CYS A 52 -6.96 3.75 -4.39
C CYS A 52 -7.68 2.42 -4.14
N THR A 53 -6.93 1.39 -3.70
CA THR A 53 -7.51 0.09 -3.34
C THR A 53 -8.45 0.20 -2.14
N GLU A 54 -9.45 -0.68 -2.07
CA GLU A 54 -10.41 -0.68 -0.94
C GLU A 54 -9.72 -0.92 0.40
N ALA A 55 -8.65 -1.72 0.45
CA ALA A 55 -7.84 -1.89 1.65
C ALA A 55 -7.21 -0.56 2.13
N THR A 56 -6.76 0.28 1.20
CA THR A 56 -6.21 1.61 1.51
C THR A 56 -7.31 2.56 2.00
N LEU A 57 -8.48 2.53 1.37
CA LEU A 57 -9.64 3.32 1.81
C LEU A 57 -10.11 2.94 3.21
N ARG A 58 -10.18 1.64 3.52
CA ARG A 58 -10.49 1.15 4.88
C ARG A 58 -9.47 1.62 5.90
N CYS A 59 -8.18 1.60 5.56
CA CYS A 59 -7.14 2.13 6.43
C CYS A 59 -7.35 3.63 6.69
N TYR A 60 -7.67 4.41 5.66
CA TYR A 60 -7.95 5.83 5.81
C TYR A 60 -9.19 6.09 6.65
N SER A 61 -10.31 5.41 6.36
CA SER A 61 -11.56 5.61 7.09
C SER A 61 -11.43 5.26 8.56
N TRP A 62 -10.68 4.20 8.90
CA TRP A 62 -10.45 3.82 10.29
C TRP A 62 -9.70 4.89 11.09
N TRP A 63 -8.57 5.40 10.55
CA TRP A 63 -7.79 6.43 11.23
C TRP A 63 -8.52 7.77 11.31
N LEU A 64 -9.23 8.16 10.24
CA LEU A 64 -9.99 9.41 10.22
C LEU A 64 -11.22 9.33 11.13
N GLY A 65 -11.92 8.21 11.15
CA GLY A 65 -13.03 7.97 12.08
C GLY A 65 -12.57 8.04 13.54
N ARG A 66 -11.39 7.50 13.84
CA ARG A 66 -10.80 7.61 15.18
C ARG A 66 -10.42 9.05 15.54
N LEU A 67 -9.84 9.81 14.61
CA LEU A 67 -9.58 11.23 14.82
C LEU A 67 -10.87 11.98 15.12
N LEU A 68 -11.93 11.77 14.33
CA LEU A 68 -13.22 12.42 14.52
C LEU A 68 -13.83 12.15 15.91
N ALA A 69 -13.66 10.93 16.43
CA ALA A 69 -14.15 10.55 17.75
C ALA A 69 -13.36 11.20 18.90
N GLU A 70 -12.04 11.36 18.74
CA GLU A 70 -11.17 11.88 19.80
C GLU A 70 -10.90 13.40 19.72
N ALA A 71 -11.05 13.98 18.54
CA ALA A 71 -10.74 15.38 18.23
C ALA A 71 -11.70 15.89 17.13
N PRO A 72 -12.97 16.20 17.47
CA PRO A 72 -13.93 16.74 16.52
C PRO A 72 -13.51 18.10 15.95
N ILE A 73 -12.65 18.84 16.67
CA ILE A 73 -12.00 20.06 16.22
C ILE A 73 -10.49 19.79 16.17
N PRO A 74 -9.86 19.79 14.98
CA PRO A 74 -8.49 19.35 14.81
C PRO A 74 -7.52 20.51 15.04
N THR A 75 -7.38 20.96 16.28
CA THR A 75 -6.36 21.97 16.63
C THR A 75 -4.96 21.35 16.69
N PRO A 76 -3.88 22.12 16.51
CA PRO A 76 -2.52 21.60 16.62
C PRO A 76 -2.23 20.92 17.97
N LEU A 77 -2.87 21.38 19.06
CA LEU A 77 -2.77 20.75 20.38
C LEU A 77 -3.58 19.45 20.45
N ALA A 78 -4.79 19.42 19.89
CA ALA A 78 -5.63 18.23 19.86
C ALA A 78 -4.96 17.10 19.07
N VAL A 79 -4.33 17.41 17.93
CA VAL A 79 -3.61 16.43 17.12
C VAL A 79 -2.37 15.90 17.83
N ARG A 80 -1.59 16.75 18.52
CA ARG A 80 -0.46 16.29 19.35
C ARG A 80 -0.93 15.40 20.50
N SER A 81 -2.03 15.78 21.16
CA SER A 81 -2.64 15.01 22.24
C SER A 81 -3.17 13.66 21.75
N PHE A 82 -3.71 13.60 20.54
CA PHE A 82 -4.11 12.35 19.89
C PHE A 82 -2.91 11.40 19.75
N PHE A 83 -1.77 11.87 19.22
CA PHE A 83 -0.57 11.03 19.12
C PHE A 83 0.01 10.64 20.49
N ALA A 84 -0.04 11.53 21.49
CA ALA A 84 0.38 11.19 22.86
C ALA A 84 -0.47 10.04 23.43
N ARG A 85 -1.80 10.09 23.26
CA ARG A 85 -2.70 9.00 23.66
C ARG A 85 -2.45 7.70 22.90
N LEU A 86 -2.07 7.78 21.62
CA LEU A 86 -1.68 6.57 20.87
C LEU A 86 -0.40 5.93 21.43
N GLN A 87 0.54 6.74 21.92
CA GLN A 87 1.76 6.27 22.57
C GLN A 87 1.48 5.66 23.94
N GLU A 88 0.65 6.31 24.76
CA GLU A 88 0.21 5.79 26.07
C GLU A 88 -0.49 4.44 25.96
N ARG A 89 -1.27 4.23 24.88
CA ARG A 89 -1.93 2.95 24.58
C ARG A 89 -0.98 1.86 24.07
N GLY A 90 0.33 2.13 23.96
CA GLY A 90 1.33 1.16 23.56
C GLY A 90 1.26 0.75 22.08
N LEU A 91 0.76 1.62 21.17
CA LEU A 91 0.75 1.30 19.75
C LEU A 91 2.18 1.16 19.21
N SER A 92 2.41 0.18 18.34
CA SER A 92 3.72 0.01 17.72
C SER A 92 4.12 1.21 16.85
N PRO A 93 5.42 1.57 16.76
CA PRO A 93 5.88 2.69 15.95
C PRO A 93 5.42 2.66 14.47
N PRO A 94 5.35 1.50 13.78
CA PRO A 94 4.76 1.40 12.44
C PRO A 94 3.29 1.81 12.37
N ARG A 95 2.47 1.39 13.33
CA ARG A 95 1.04 1.76 13.37
C ARG A 95 0.86 3.25 13.61
N GLN A 96 1.63 3.84 14.53
CA GLN A 96 1.62 5.28 14.74
C GLN A 96 2.04 6.04 13.47
N HIS A 97 3.03 5.53 12.74
CA HIS A 97 3.51 6.19 11.51
C HIS A 97 2.49 6.11 10.39
N GLN A 98 1.79 4.98 10.29
CA GLN A 98 0.66 4.83 9.38
C GLN A 98 -0.43 5.87 9.67
N ALA A 99 -0.80 6.06 10.94
CA ALA A 99 -1.73 7.12 11.35
C ALA A 99 -1.23 8.50 10.91
N TYR A 100 0.03 8.81 11.16
CA TYR A 100 0.66 10.07 10.77
C TYR A 100 0.61 10.31 9.27
N ARG A 101 0.92 9.30 8.44
CA ARG A 101 0.83 9.41 6.98
C ARG A 101 -0.60 9.64 6.51
N THR A 102 -1.57 8.95 7.10
CA THR A 102 -3.00 9.14 6.81
C THR A 102 -3.44 10.56 7.13
N LEU A 103 -3.18 11.03 8.36
CA LEU A 103 -3.58 12.36 8.79
C LEU A 103 -2.89 13.45 7.96
N ARG A 104 -1.59 13.28 7.66
CA ARG A 104 -0.85 14.22 6.80
C ARG A 104 -1.43 14.29 5.38
N ALA A 105 -1.85 13.17 4.81
CA ALA A 105 -2.49 13.18 3.49
C ALA A 105 -3.84 13.89 3.52
N PHE A 106 -4.62 13.68 4.59
CA PHE A 106 -5.91 14.32 4.80
C PHE A 106 -5.79 15.84 4.99
N PHE A 107 -4.96 16.31 5.93
CA PHE A 107 -4.81 17.74 6.21
C PHE A 107 -4.23 18.51 5.03
N ARG A 108 -3.28 17.93 4.29
CA ARG A 108 -2.78 18.54 3.04
C ARG A 108 -3.89 18.70 2.02
N TRP A 109 -4.66 17.64 1.76
CA TRP A 109 -5.81 17.73 0.85
C TRP A 109 -6.85 18.75 1.33
N GLY A 110 -7.10 18.83 2.64
CA GLY A 110 -8.03 19.80 3.23
C GLY A 110 -7.59 21.25 3.05
N VAL A 111 -6.29 21.52 3.16
CA VAL A 111 -5.70 22.83 2.85
C VAL A 111 -5.77 23.13 1.35
N ASP A 112 -5.43 22.16 0.50
CA ASP A 112 -5.48 22.32 -0.97
C ASP A 112 -6.91 22.60 -1.46
N THR A 113 -7.92 22.04 -0.79
CA THR A 113 -9.34 22.21 -1.12
C THR A 113 -9.97 23.40 -0.36
N SER A 114 -9.19 24.16 0.42
CA SER A 114 -9.64 25.27 1.29
C SER A 114 -10.70 24.92 2.33
N VAL A 115 -10.90 23.63 2.62
CA VAL A 115 -11.82 23.13 3.66
C VAL A 115 -11.20 23.31 5.05
N ILE A 116 -9.87 23.30 5.14
CA ILE A 116 -9.10 23.51 6.37
C ILE A 116 -8.18 24.71 6.14
N THR A 117 -8.23 25.71 7.03
CA THR A 117 -7.47 26.96 6.88
C THR A 117 -5.97 26.75 7.03
N GLU A 118 -5.55 25.92 7.98
CA GLU A 118 -4.13 25.68 8.27
C GLU A 118 -3.88 24.21 8.61
N ASP A 119 -2.73 23.67 8.22
CA ASP A 119 -2.32 22.30 8.55
C ASP A 119 -1.96 22.18 10.05
N PRO A 120 -2.76 21.47 10.87
CA PRO A 120 -2.46 21.31 12.29
C PRO A 120 -1.27 20.38 12.57
N LEU A 121 -0.81 19.64 11.56
CA LEU A 121 0.42 18.83 11.62
C LEU A 121 1.68 19.64 11.27
N ARG A 122 1.56 20.93 10.96
CA ARG A 122 2.71 21.77 10.64
C ARG A 122 3.72 21.75 11.80
N GLY A 123 4.95 21.34 11.50
CA GLY A 123 6.04 21.20 12.47
C GLY A 123 6.05 19.88 13.26
N LEU A 124 5.04 19.01 13.15
CA LEU A 124 5.09 17.67 13.76
C LEU A 124 5.85 16.71 12.84
N LYS A 125 7.04 16.30 13.26
CA LYS A 125 7.85 15.31 12.55
C LYS A 125 7.89 14.00 13.33
N MET A 126 7.28 12.96 12.78
CA MET A 126 7.32 11.63 13.36
C MET A 126 8.46 10.81 12.73
N ARG A 127 9.20 10.07 13.56
CA ARG A 127 10.31 9.22 13.09
C ARG A 127 9.76 8.04 12.30
N THR A 128 10.27 7.85 11.08
CA THR A 128 9.95 6.65 10.29
C THR A 128 10.55 5.42 10.96
N PRO A 129 9.73 4.41 11.30
CA PRO A 129 10.22 3.17 11.87
C PRO A 129 11.02 2.42 10.82
N LYS A 130 12.26 2.07 11.18
CA LYS A 130 13.09 1.16 10.38
C LYS A 130 12.83 -0.24 10.90
N THR A 131 11.83 -0.91 10.33
CA THR A 131 11.61 -2.33 10.59
C THR A 131 12.02 -3.06 9.33
N LEU A 132 13.19 -3.72 9.38
CA LEU A 132 13.47 -4.75 8.40
C LEU A 132 12.63 -5.98 8.80
N PRO A 133 11.99 -6.65 7.83
CA PRO A 133 11.45 -7.98 8.07
C PRO A 133 12.57 -8.88 8.58
N ASP A 134 12.26 -9.73 9.55
CA ASP A 134 13.19 -10.77 9.97
C ASP A 134 13.36 -11.77 8.83
N VAL A 135 14.61 -12.08 8.50
CA VAL A 135 14.94 -13.01 7.41
C VAL A 135 15.24 -14.35 8.05
N PRO A 136 14.47 -15.41 7.74
CA PRO A 136 14.74 -16.74 8.25
C PRO A 136 16.18 -17.17 7.96
N THR A 137 16.82 -17.77 8.94
CA THR A 137 18.15 -18.37 8.80
C THR A 137 18.09 -19.63 7.94
N GLU A 138 19.23 -20.06 7.40
CA GLU A 138 19.30 -21.29 6.58
C GLU A 138 18.85 -22.53 7.36
N ASP A 139 19.12 -22.58 8.67
CA ASP A 139 18.72 -23.71 9.52
C ASP A 139 17.22 -23.73 9.80
N GLU A 140 16.60 -22.58 10.05
CA GLU A 140 15.14 -22.47 10.15
C GLU A 140 14.46 -22.87 8.85
N LEU A 141 15.06 -22.49 7.71
CA LEU A 141 14.57 -22.86 6.40
C LEU A 141 14.65 -24.36 6.15
N ARG A 142 15.78 -24.99 6.53
CA ARG A 142 15.96 -26.43 6.45
C ARG A 142 14.95 -27.15 7.35
N ALA A 143 14.71 -26.65 8.55
CA ALA A 143 13.71 -27.20 9.48
C ALA A 143 12.29 -27.16 8.88
N VAL A 144 11.90 -26.06 8.21
CA VAL A 144 10.61 -25.95 7.51
C VAL A 144 10.50 -26.96 6.36
N LEU A 145 11.57 -27.12 5.57
CA LEU A 145 11.60 -28.08 4.46
C LEU A 145 11.54 -29.54 4.95
N THR A 146 12.17 -29.85 6.07
CA THR A 146 12.12 -31.18 6.71
C THR A 146 10.76 -31.46 7.36
N ALA A 147 10.07 -30.43 7.87
CA ALA A 147 8.74 -30.56 8.46
C ALA A 147 7.62 -30.78 7.42
N CYS A 148 7.88 -30.55 6.13
CA CYS A 148 6.92 -30.84 5.06
C CYS A 148 6.70 -32.35 4.93
N SER A 149 5.44 -32.78 5.08
CA SER A 149 5.05 -34.20 5.00
C SER A 149 5.22 -34.77 3.57
N GLN A 150 5.24 -36.09 3.46
CA GLN A 150 5.26 -36.79 2.16
C GLN A 150 3.86 -36.93 1.52
N THR A 151 2.86 -36.20 2.03
CA THR A 151 1.55 -36.12 1.39
C THR A 151 1.61 -35.19 0.18
N LEU A 152 0.61 -35.24 -0.71
CA LEU A 152 0.54 -34.36 -1.88
C LEU A 152 0.66 -32.86 -1.50
N GLU A 153 0.03 -32.47 -0.39
CA GLU A 153 0.10 -31.12 0.16
C GLU A 153 1.51 -30.75 0.63
N GLY A 154 2.21 -31.66 1.29
CA GLY A 154 3.57 -31.43 1.76
C GLY A 154 4.60 -31.38 0.62
N ILE A 155 4.43 -32.19 -0.42
CA ILE A 155 5.26 -32.13 -1.64
C ILE A 155 5.04 -30.79 -2.37
N ARG A 156 3.78 -30.34 -2.52
CA ARG A 156 3.44 -29.04 -3.10
C ARG A 156 4.07 -27.89 -2.31
N ASN A 157 3.92 -27.90 -0.99
CA ASN A 157 4.46 -26.86 -0.12
C ASN A 157 5.99 -26.83 -0.20
N ARG A 158 6.65 -27.99 -0.16
CA ARG A 158 8.10 -28.11 -0.33
C ARG A 158 8.56 -27.53 -1.67
N ALA A 159 7.86 -27.82 -2.76
CA ALA A 159 8.15 -27.27 -4.09
C ALA A 159 7.97 -25.74 -4.14
N LEU A 160 6.92 -25.20 -3.51
CA LEU A 160 6.68 -23.75 -3.42
C LEU A 160 7.81 -23.05 -2.65
N TRP A 161 8.20 -23.59 -1.49
CA TRP A 161 9.31 -23.06 -0.71
C TRP A 161 10.62 -23.15 -1.50
N SER A 162 10.98 -24.32 -2.04
CA SER A 162 12.25 -24.50 -2.76
C SER A 162 12.37 -23.65 -4.03
N THR A 163 11.23 -23.33 -4.68
CA THR A 163 11.20 -22.44 -5.85
C THR A 163 11.32 -20.97 -5.45
N SER A 164 10.67 -20.58 -4.34
CA SER A 164 10.73 -19.22 -3.81
C SER A 164 12.08 -18.88 -3.18
N LEU A 165 12.81 -19.92 -2.74
CA LEU A 165 14.14 -19.84 -2.12
C LEU A 165 15.28 -20.08 -3.11
N HIS A 166 14.98 -20.47 -4.36
CA HIS A 166 15.98 -20.51 -5.39
C HIS A 166 16.51 -19.08 -5.60
N PRO A 167 17.84 -18.89 -5.61
CA PRO A 167 18.41 -17.57 -5.67
C PRO A 167 18.03 -16.94 -7.00
N ILE A 168 17.21 -15.90 -6.93
CA ILE A 168 17.05 -14.91 -7.99
C ILE A 168 18.35 -14.07 -8.01
N THR A 169 19.50 -14.72 -8.22
CA THR A 169 20.76 -14.06 -8.54
C THR A 169 21.10 -14.42 -9.98
N ARG A 170 20.64 -13.53 -10.86
CA ARG A 170 21.43 -13.11 -12.01
C ARG A 170 22.91 -13.05 -11.61
N THR A 171 23.77 -13.59 -12.48
CA THR A 171 25.25 -13.70 -12.42
C THR A 171 25.87 -14.71 -11.45
N SER A 172 25.99 -15.96 -11.88
CA SER A 172 27.27 -16.52 -12.34
C SER A 172 27.07 -17.95 -12.85
N CYS A 173 27.58 -18.22 -14.05
CA CYS A 173 27.65 -19.55 -14.65
C CYS A 173 28.25 -20.59 -13.70
N GLY A 174 27.59 -21.74 -13.59
CA GLY A 174 28.10 -22.97 -12.99
C GLY A 174 27.13 -24.11 -13.28
N PRO A 175 27.61 -25.30 -13.68
CA PRO A 175 26.75 -26.35 -14.23
C PRO A 175 25.87 -26.97 -13.14
N PHE A 176 24.57 -27.04 -13.41
CA PHE A 176 23.60 -27.82 -12.63
C PHE A 176 24.09 -29.27 -12.46
N PRO A 177 24.29 -29.78 -11.24
CA PRO A 177 24.30 -31.21 -11.02
C PRO A 177 22.85 -31.72 -11.04
N CYS A 178 22.63 -32.63 -11.99
CA CYS A 178 21.50 -33.54 -12.17
C CYS A 178 20.52 -33.69 -10.99
N LEU A 179 19.25 -33.44 -11.29
CA LEU A 179 18.07 -33.89 -10.54
C LEU A 179 17.87 -35.41 -10.74
N GLU A 180 18.87 -36.24 -10.40
CA GLU A 180 18.74 -37.70 -10.33
C GLU A 180 18.85 -38.16 -8.88
N ALA A 181 17.70 -38.37 -8.24
CA ALA A 181 17.46 -39.39 -7.21
C ALA A 181 16.07 -39.19 -6.59
N LEU A 182 15.02 -39.39 -7.39
CA LEU A 182 13.75 -39.85 -6.81
C LEU A 182 13.90 -41.38 -6.63
N PRO A 183 13.85 -41.93 -5.41
CA PRO A 183 13.91 -43.37 -5.23
C PRO A 183 12.72 -44.03 -5.92
N LYS A 184 13.02 -45.03 -6.77
CA LYS A 184 12.05 -45.93 -7.40
C LYS A 184 11.09 -46.46 -6.33
N CYS A 185 9.80 -46.20 -6.54
CA CYS A 185 8.73 -46.92 -5.87
C CYS A 185 8.76 -48.39 -6.33
N GLU A 186 9.48 -49.24 -5.62
CA GLU A 186 9.42 -50.69 -5.80
C GLU A 186 8.60 -51.33 -4.66
N SER A 187 7.77 -52.30 -5.04
CA SER A 187 7.02 -53.28 -4.25
C SER A 187 5.70 -52.85 -3.60
N ARG A 188 4.62 -52.99 -4.40
CA ARG A 188 3.27 -53.25 -3.91
C ARG A 188 3.20 -54.75 -3.54
N PRO A 189 2.90 -55.17 -2.31
CA PRO A 189 2.72 -56.58 -1.99
C PRO A 189 1.42 -57.10 -2.63
N THR A 190 1.51 -58.26 -3.27
CA THR A 190 0.36 -59.03 -3.77
C THR A 190 -0.38 -59.67 -2.59
N PRO A 191 -1.72 -59.63 -2.51
CA PRO A 191 -2.45 -60.46 -1.56
C PRO A 191 -2.57 -61.86 -2.18
N ASN A 192 -1.72 -62.78 -1.73
CA ASN A 192 -1.92 -64.21 -1.98
C ASN A 192 -3.00 -64.71 -1.01
N GLY A 193 -3.97 -65.43 -1.55
CA GLY A 193 -5.18 -65.82 -0.83
C GLY A 193 -5.01 -67.03 0.10
N GLY A 194 -6.08 -67.26 0.87
CA GLY A 194 -6.47 -68.61 1.27
C GLY A 194 -6.69 -68.84 2.77
N ALA A 195 -7.91 -69.32 3.08
CA ALA A 195 -8.27 -70.21 4.18
C ALA A 195 -8.38 -69.59 5.60
N ASN A 196 -9.36 -69.89 6.47
CA ASN A 196 -10.53 -70.78 6.51
C ASN A 196 -11.21 -70.63 7.90
N ARG A 197 -12.48 -71.05 8.03
CA ARG A 197 -13.31 -71.35 9.24
C ARG A 197 -13.91 -70.13 9.95
N SER A 198 -15.20 -70.11 10.31
CA SER A 198 -16.13 -71.19 10.70
C SER A 198 -17.54 -71.03 10.14
#